data_AF-G9KF88-F1
#
_entry.id   AF-G9KF88-F1
#
_cell.length_a   1.000
_cell.length_b   1.000
_cell.length_c   1.000
_cell.angle_alpha   90.00
_cell.angle_beta   90.00
_cell.angle_gamma   90.00
#
_symmetry.space_group_name_H-M   'P 1'
#
loop_
_entity.id
_entity.type
_entity.pdbx_description
1 polymer ?
#
loop_
_entity_poly.entity_id
_entity_poly.type
_entity_poly.pdbx_seq_one_letter_code
_entity_poly.pdbx_strand_id
1 'polypeptide(L)'
;VSGHCKNIPTLEYGFLVQIMKYAEQRIPTLNEYCVVCDEQHVFQNGSMLKPAVCTRELCVFSFYTLGVMSGAAEEVATGAEVVDLLVAMCRAALESPRKSIIFEPYPSVVDPTDPKTLAFNPKKKNYERLQKALDSVMSIREMTQGSYLEIKKQMDKLDPLAHPLLQWIISSNRSHIVKLPLSRLKFMHTSHQFLLLSSPPAKEARFRTAKKLYGSTFAFHGSHIENWHSILRNGLVNASYTKL
;
A
#
# COMPACT_ATOMS: atom_id res chain seq x y z
N VAL A 1 16.48 -17.06 14.70
CA VAL A 1 15.97 -18.38 14.28
C VAL A 1 14.95 -18.16 13.18
N SER A 2 15.34 -18.36 11.93
CA SER A 2 14.53 -18.18 10.72
C SER A 2 13.63 -19.40 10.51
N GLY A 3 12.67 -19.61 11.42
CA GLY A 3 11.62 -20.60 11.24
C GLY A 3 10.56 -20.07 10.29
N HIS A 4 10.26 -20.80 9.22
CA HIS A 4 9.05 -20.58 8.43
C HIS A 4 7.85 -20.53 9.39
N CYS A 5 7.16 -19.40 9.47
CA CYS A 5 6.03 -19.20 10.38
C CYS A 5 4.76 -19.97 9.97
N LYS A 6 4.85 -20.84 8.96
CA LYS A 6 3.85 -21.87 8.62
C LYS A 6 4.09 -23.22 9.30
N ASN A 7 5.16 -23.37 10.08
CA ASN A 7 5.44 -24.63 10.76
C ASN A 7 4.38 -24.88 11.83
N ILE A 8 3.63 -25.97 11.66
CA ILE A 8 2.60 -26.38 12.61
C ILE A 8 3.29 -26.81 13.92
N PRO A 9 3.00 -26.18 15.08
CA PRO A 9 3.57 -26.58 16.36
C PRO A 9 3.19 -28.02 16.71
N THR A 10 3.92 -28.65 17.64
CA THR A 10 3.65 -30.04 18.04
C THR A 10 2.28 -30.17 18.74
N LEU A 11 1.66 -31.34 18.59
CA LEU A 11 0.42 -31.73 19.28
C LEU A 11 0.64 -32.28 20.70
N GLU A 12 1.88 -32.26 21.17
CA GLU A 12 2.32 -32.85 22.45
C GLU A 12 1.50 -32.38 23.66
N TYR A 13 1.10 -31.11 23.67
CA TYR A 13 0.35 -30.49 24.75
C TYR A 13 -1.15 -30.35 24.44
N GLY A 14 -1.63 -31.08 23.43
CA GLY A 14 -3.01 -31.04 22.97
C GLY A 14 -3.31 -29.93 21.95
N PHE A 15 -4.49 -30.03 21.36
CA PHE A 15 -4.93 -29.20 20.23
C PHE A 15 -5.04 -27.70 20.57
N LEU A 16 -5.55 -27.36 21.75
CA LEU A 16 -5.69 -25.95 22.16
C LEU A 16 -4.33 -25.25 22.27
N VAL A 17 -3.34 -25.92 22.86
CA VAL A 17 -1.98 -25.38 22.99
C VAL A 17 -1.31 -25.26 21.62
N GLN A 18 -1.56 -26.21 20.71
CA GLN A 18 -1.09 -26.11 19.32
C GLN A 18 -1.67 -24.87 18.61
N ILE A 19 -2.97 -24.62 18.73
CA ILE A 19 -3.62 -23.43 18.15
C ILE A 19 -3.01 -22.15 18.74
N MET A 20 -2.86 -22.08 20.07
CA MET A 20 -2.28 -20.90 20.71
C MET A 20 -0.87 -20.62 20.22
N LYS A 21 0.00 -21.65 20.21
CA LYS A 21 1.38 -21.52 19.70
C LYS A 21 1.42 -21.12 18.22
N TYR A 22 0.49 -21.64 17.42
CA TYR A 22 0.39 -21.28 16.01
C TYR A 22 -0.04 -19.82 15.84
N ALA A 23 -1.02 -19.35 16.62
CA ALA A 23 -1.46 -17.97 16.62
C ALA A 23 -0.35 -17.00 17.07
N GLU A 24 0.39 -17.33 18.14
CA GLU A 24 1.55 -16.56 18.60
C GLU A 24 2.64 -16.43 17.52
N GLN A 25 2.84 -17.48 16.71
CA GLN A 25 3.79 -17.45 15.59
C GLN A 25 3.25 -16.69 14.36
N ARG A 26 1.94 -16.78 14.08
CA ARG A 26 1.32 -16.20 12.88
C ARG A 26 0.96 -14.73 13.04
N ILE A 27 0.37 -14.31 14.16
CA ILE A 27 -0.14 -12.94 14.35
C ILE A 27 0.94 -11.88 14.05
N PRO A 28 2.19 -12.01 14.53
CA PRO A 28 3.23 -11.01 14.24
C PRO A 28 3.67 -10.96 12.77
N THR A 29 3.40 -12.01 11.99
CA THR A 29 3.84 -12.16 10.60
C THR A 29 2.68 -12.13 9.60
N LEU A 30 1.43 -11.89 10.02
CA LEU A 30 0.26 -11.86 9.12
C LEU A 30 0.48 -10.99 7.89
N ASN A 31 1.12 -9.84 8.09
CA ASN A 31 1.39 -8.85 7.06
C ASN A 31 2.46 -9.29 6.05
N GLU A 32 3.13 -10.42 6.25
CA GLU A 32 4.07 -11.03 5.30
C GLU A 32 3.38 -11.91 4.27
N TYR A 33 2.09 -12.19 4.47
CA TYR A 33 1.34 -13.14 3.67
C TYR A 33 0.11 -12.50 3.02
N CYS A 34 -0.32 -13.09 1.91
CA CYS A 34 -1.55 -12.71 1.24
C CYS A 34 -2.77 -13.04 2.10
N VAL A 35 -3.65 -12.07 2.36
CA VAL A 35 -4.88 -12.30 3.14
C VAL A 35 -5.86 -13.28 2.50
N VAL A 36 -5.74 -13.53 1.19
CA VAL A 36 -6.64 -14.44 0.46
C VAL A 36 -6.07 -15.84 0.35
N CYS A 37 -4.80 -15.97 -0.05
CA CYS A 37 -4.20 -17.28 -0.35
C CYS A 37 -3.13 -17.73 0.63
N ASP A 38 -2.84 -16.92 1.65
CA ASP A 38 -1.82 -17.17 2.66
C ASP A 38 -0.42 -17.43 2.07
N GLU A 39 -0.14 -17.00 0.83
CA GLU A 39 1.20 -17.12 0.24
C GLU A 39 2.09 -15.96 0.67
N GLN A 40 3.38 -16.23 0.87
CA GLN A 40 4.32 -15.21 1.29
C GLN A 40 4.51 -14.18 0.18
N HIS A 41 4.51 -12.91 0.55
CA HIS A 41 4.76 -11.84 -0.38
C HIS A 41 6.24 -11.75 -0.76
N VAL A 42 6.53 -11.51 -2.05
CA VAL A 42 7.89 -11.42 -2.60
C VAL A 42 8.40 -9.97 -2.64
N PHE A 43 8.04 -9.14 -1.65
CA PHE A 43 8.38 -7.71 -1.71
C PHE A 43 9.85 -7.46 -1.34
N GLN A 44 10.53 -6.63 -2.15
CA GLN A 44 11.94 -6.26 -1.95
C GLN A 44 12.19 -5.51 -0.61
N ASN A 45 11.16 -4.96 0.03
CA ASN A 45 11.30 -4.06 1.19
C ASN A 45 10.80 -4.65 2.52
N GLY A 46 10.54 -5.95 2.58
CA GLY A 46 10.16 -6.68 3.79
C GLY A 46 8.65 -6.78 4.05
N SER A 47 8.30 -7.21 5.27
CA SER A 47 6.94 -7.40 5.79
C SER A 47 6.06 -6.17 5.59
N MET A 48 4.74 -6.28 5.67
CA MET A 48 3.86 -5.10 5.54
C MET A 48 3.46 -4.53 6.92
N LEU A 49 3.02 -3.28 6.98
CA LEU A 49 2.38 -2.73 8.19
C LEU A 49 0.91 -3.14 8.31
N LYS A 50 0.27 -3.41 7.17
CA LYS A 50 -1.11 -3.86 7.06
C LYS A 50 -1.19 -5.19 6.30
N PRO A 51 -2.21 -6.02 6.57
CA PRO A 51 -2.51 -7.17 5.72
C PRO A 51 -2.76 -6.72 4.27
N ALA A 52 -2.36 -7.52 3.28
CA ALA A 52 -2.63 -7.20 1.87
C ALA A 52 -2.78 -8.40 0.97
N VAL A 53 -3.33 -8.13 -0.22
CA VAL A 53 -3.52 -9.09 -1.30
C VAL A 53 -2.29 -9.17 -2.21
N CYS A 54 -1.98 -10.38 -2.69
CA CYS A 54 -0.93 -10.60 -3.68
C CYS A 54 -1.40 -10.23 -5.09
N THR A 55 -0.51 -10.35 -6.09
CA THR A 55 -0.80 -9.98 -7.49
C THR A 55 -1.49 -11.08 -8.29
N ARG A 56 -1.84 -12.23 -7.69
CA ARG A 56 -2.57 -13.30 -8.39
C ARG A 56 -3.99 -12.82 -8.70
N GLU A 57 -4.43 -12.97 -9.95
CA GLU A 57 -5.72 -12.47 -10.43
C GLU A 57 -6.90 -12.93 -9.57
N LEU A 58 -6.94 -14.22 -9.20
CA LEU A 58 -7.97 -14.75 -8.31
C LEU A 58 -7.98 -14.07 -6.94
N CYS A 59 -6.80 -13.75 -6.37
CA CYS A 59 -6.74 -13.07 -5.08
C CYS A 59 -7.19 -11.61 -5.18
N VAL A 60 -6.75 -10.90 -6.23
CA VAL A 60 -7.17 -9.53 -6.53
C VAL A 60 -8.69 -9.47 -6.70
N PHE A 61 -9.26 -10.40 -7.48
CA PHE A 61 -10.71 -10.51 -7.67
C PHE A 61 -11.45 -10.81 -6.37
N SER A 62 -11.03 -11.84 -5.61
CA SER A 62 -11.67 -12.17 -4.33
C SER A 62 -11.64 -11.01 -3.34
N PHE A 63 -10.54 -10.27 -3.28
CA PHE A 63 -10.38 -9.16 -2.37
C PHE A 63 -11.19 -7.93 -2.81
N TYR A 64 -10.94 -7.40 -4.01
CA TYR A 64 -11.54 -6.14 -4.46
C TYR A 64 -12.97 -6.28 -4.98
N THR A 65 -13.31 -7.43 -5.58
CA THR A 65 -14.63 -7.62 -6.19
C THR A 65 -15.60 -8.36 -5.27
N LEU A 66 -15.13 -9.38 -4.55
CA LEU A 66 -15.98 -10.17 -3.63
C LEU A 66 -15.92 -9.69 -2.17
N GLY A 67 -15.02 -8.77 -1.83
CA GLY A 67 -14.89 -8.25 -0.46
C GLY A 67 -14.30 -9.24 0.54
N VAL A 68 -13.64 -10.31 0.07
CA VAL A 68 -13.02 -11.30 0.96
C VAL A 68 -11.91 -10.63 1.77
N MET A 69 -12.05 -10.65 3.10
CA MET A 69 -11.10 -10.03 4.04
C MET A 69 -10.94 -8.51 3.88
N SER A 70 -11.89 -7.83 3.22
CA SER A 70 -11.78 -6.39 2.95
C SER A 70 -11.77 -5.58 4.26
N GLY A 71 -12.59 -5.95 5.25
CA GLY A 71 -12.60 -5.31 6.58
C GLY A 71 -11.25 -5.33 7.32
N ALA A 72 -10.43 -6.37 7.14
CA ALA A 72 -9.10 -6.45 7.78
C ALA A 72 -8.04 -5.51 7.16
N ALA A 73 -8.33 -4.95 5.99
CA ALA A 73 -7.42 -4.08 5.23
C ALA A 73 -8.01 -2.66 5.00
N GLU A 74 -9.33 -2.51 5.01
CA GLU A 74 -10.08 -1.27 4.77
C GLU A 74 -10.27 -0.40 6.03
N GLU A 75 -10.08 -0.95 7.23
CA GLU A 75 -10.41 -0.29 8.52
C GLU A 75 -9.50 0.88 8.97
N VAL A 76 -8.74 1.51 8.07
CA VAL A 76 -8.15 2.81 8.38
C VAL A 76 -8.84 3.85 7.56
N ALA A 77 -9.76 4.58 8.19
CA ALA A 77 -10.27 5.87 7.72
C ALA A 77 -9.09 6.75 7.32
N THR A 78 -8.73 6.69 6.04
CA THR A 78 -7.59 7.42 5.50
C THR A 78 -8.09 8.84 5.31
N GLY A 79 -7.45 9.78 6.00
CA GLY A 79 -7.86 11.18 5.96
C GLY A 79 -7.93 11.69 4.52
N ALA A 80 -8.91 12.55 4.25
CA ALA A 80 -9.17 13.14 2.93
C ALA A 80 -7.89 13.69 2.28
N GLU A 81 -7.03 14.37 3.05
CA GLU A 81 -5.78 14.95 2.56
C GLU A 81 -4.69 13.92 2.27
N VAL A 82 -4.76 12.74 2.89
CA VAL A 82 -3.85 11.64 2.58
C VAL A 82 -4.25 10.99 1.26
N VAL A 83 -5.56 10.82 1.02
CA VAL A 83 -6.04 10.34 -0.29
C VAL A 83 -5.65 11.32 -1.39
N ASP A 84 -5.83 12.62 -1.16
CA ASP A 84 -5.41 13.68 -2.09
C ASP A 84 -3.90 13.59 -2.40
N LEU A 85 -3.07 13.46 -1.36
CA LEU A 85 -1.64 13.28 -1.51
C LEU A 85 -1.29 12.06 -2.38
N LEU A 86 -1.92 10.91 -2.13
CA LEU A 86 -1.64 9.67 -2.89
C LEU A 86 -2.03 9.81 -4.37
N VAL A 87 -3.18 10.42 -4.66
CA VAL A 87 -3.64 10.70 -6.02
C VAL A 87 -2.70 11.68 -6.71
N ALA A 88 -2.28 12.75 -6.03
CA ALA A 88 -1.33 13.73 -6.57
C ALA A 88 0.02 13.10 -6.91
N MET A 89 0.56 12.24 -6.03
CA MET A 89 1.81 11.54 -6.31
C MET A 89 1.68 10.56 -7.48
N CYS A 90 0.56 9.85 -7.61
CA CYS A 90 0.27 9.01 -8.78
C CYS A 90 0.24 9.84 -10.07
N ARG A 91 -0.47 10.97 -10.06
CA ARG A 91 -0.58 11.88 -11.22
C ARG A 91 0.80 12.40 -11.65
N ALA A 92 1.58 12.92 -10.72
CA ALA A 92 2.94 13.40 -11.00
C ALA A 92 3.84 12.31 -11.61
N ALA A 93 3.75 11.08 -11.11
CA ALA A 93 4.52 9.96 -11.64
C ALA A 93 4.09 9.53 -13.06
N LEU A 94 2.79 9.62 -13.37
CA LEU A 94 2.21 9.29 -14.68
C LEU A 94 2.46 10.36 -15.76
N GLU A 95 2.50 11.62 -15.36
CA GLU A 95 2.81 12.75 -16.26
C GLU A 95 4.31 12.82 -16.61
N SER A 96 5.16 12.16 -15.82
CA SER A 96 6.59 12.13 -16.06
C SER A 96 6.97 11.39 -17.34
N PRO A 97 7.94 11.87 -18.12
CA PRO A 97 8.52 11.10 -19.22
C PRO A 97 9.21 9.81 -18.74
N ARG A 98 9.55 9.73 -17.45
CA ARG A 98 10.21 8.56 -16.82
C ARG A 98 9.21 7.55 -16.24
N LYS A 99 7.90 7.69 -16.49
CA LYS A 99 6.83 6.85 -15.91
C LYS A 99 7.07 5.35 -16.07
N SER A 100 7.69 4.92 -17.17
CA SER A 100 8.04 3.52 -17.41
C SER A 100 8.97 2.92 -16.34
N ILE A 101 9.76 3.76 -15.67
CA ILE A 101 10.75 3.38 -14.66
C ILE A 101 10.24 3.67 -13.26
N ILE A 102 9.62 4.84 -13.05
CA ILE A 102 9.29 5.34 -11.70
C ILE A 102 7.85 5.04 -11.26
N PHE A 103 6.95 4.70 -12.19
CA PHE A 103 5.57 4.35 -11.85
C PHE A 103 5.50 2.88 -11.40
N GLU A 104 6.05 2.64 -10.22
CA GLU A 104 6.11 1.32 -9.59
C GLU A 104 5.69 1.44 -8.11
N PRO A 105 4.71 0.66 -7.64
CA PRO A 105 3.97 -0.38 -8.35
C PRO A 105 3.04 0.15 -9.44
N TYR A 106 2.86 -0.66 -10.49
CA TYR A 106 1.80 -0.49 -11.48
C TYR A 106 0.49 -1.14 -10.98
N PRO A 107 -0.70 -0.58 -11.27
CA PRO A 107 -1.97 -1.11 -10.80
C PRO A 107 -2.31 -2.50 -11.32
N SER A 108 -2.94 -3.28 -10.43
CA SER A 108 -3.62 -4.53 -10.75
C SER A 108 -5.10 -4.35 -10.45
N VAL A 109 -5.89 -4.03 -11.47
CA VAL A 109 -7.32 -3.72 -11.35
C VAL A 109 -8.10 -4.59 -12.32
N VAL A 110 -9.11 -5.29 -11.81
CA VAL A 110 -10.02 -6.13 -12.60
C VAL A 110 -10.88 -5.26 -13.49
N ASP A 111 -11.15 -5.73 -14.71
CA ASP A 111 -12.08 -5.05 -15.61
C ASP A 111 -13.53 -5.17 -15.09
N PRO A 112 -14.25 -4.06 -14.85
CA PRO A 112 -15.65 -4.09 -14.41
C PRO A 112 -16.60 -4.78 -15.41
N THR A 113 -16.22 -4.80 -16.70
CA THR A 113 -17.02 -5.39 -17.78
C THR A 113 -16.65 -6.85 -18.06
N ASP A 114 -15.42 -7.25 -17.71
CA ASP A 114 -14.94 -8.63 -17.82
C ASP A 114 -14.15 -9.06 -16.57
N PRO A 115 -14.82 -9.71 -15.60
CA PRO A 115 -14.21 -10.18 -14.35
C PRO A 115 -13.00 -11.11 -14.50
N LYS A 116 -12.79 -11.70 -15.68
CA LYS A 116 -11.69 -12.64 -15.94
C LYS A 116 -10.41 -11.94 -16.35
N THR A 117 -10.45 -10.64 -16.64
CA THR A 117 -9.30 -9.89 -17.15
C THR A 117 -8.97 -8.71 -16.25
N LEU A 118 -7.70 -8.31 -16.28
CA LEU A 118 -7.22 -7.11 -15.60
C LEU A 118 -7.21 -5.95 -16.59
N ALA A 119 -8.02 -4.92 -16.34
CA ALA A 119 -7.98 -3.67 -17.08
C ALA A 119 -6.62 -2.95 -16.92
N PHE A 120 -6.03 -3.06 -15.72
CA PHE A 120 -4.64 -2.66 -15.48
C PHE A 120 -3.83 -3.87 -15.05
N ASN A 121 -2.84 -4.23 -15.88
CA ASN A 121 -1.98 -5.39 -15.65
C ASN A 121 -0.50 -4.97 -15.61
N PRO A 122 0.24 -5.23 -14.51
CA PRO A 122 1.67 -4.93 -14.42
C PRO A 122 2.53 -5.58 -15.49
N LYS A 123 2.11 -6.73 -16.05
CA LYS A 123 2.79 -7.42 -17.15
C LYS A 123 2.53 -6.79 -18.52
N LYS A 124 1.42 -6.06 -18.67
CA LYS A 124 1.01 -5.39 -19.91
C LYS A 124 0.56 -3.96 -19.58
N LYS A 125 1.55 -3.11 -19.30
CA LYS A 125 1.33 -1.72 -18.87
C LYS A 125 0.74 -0.88 -20.02
N ASN A 126 -0.30 -0.11 -19.73
CA ASN A 126 -0.94 0.83 -20.65
C ASN A 126 -1.14 2.17 -19.92
N TYR A 127 -0.19 3.09 -20.10
CA TYR A 127 -0.15 4.34 -19.36
C TYR A 127 -1.19 5.34 -19.86
N GLU A 128 -1.55 5.29 -21.14
CA GLU A 128 -2.54 6.17 -21.75
C GLU A 128 -3.93 5.89 -21.18
N ARG A 129 -4.32 4.61 -21.10
CA ARG A 129 -5.58 4.19 -20.48
C ARG A 129 -5.63 4.51 -19.00
N LEU A 130 -4.50 4.34 -18.31
CA LEU A 130 -4.36 4.62 -16.88
C LEU A 130 -4.49 6.12 -16.59
N GLN A 131 -3.86 6.97 -17.39
CA GLN A 131 -4.00 8.42 -17.30
C GLN A 131 -5.47 8.84 -17.46
N LYS A 132 -6.17 8.31 -18.48
CA LYS A 132 -7.60 8.62 -18.71
C LYS A 132 -8.50 8.24 -17.51
N ALA A 133 -8.24 7.08 -16.90
CA ALA A 133 -8.96 6.67 -15.69
C ALA A 133 -8.65 7.61 -14.52
N LEU A 134 -7.38 7.99 -14.34
CA LEU A 134 -6.94 8.89 -13.28
C LEU A 134 -7.52 10.31 -13.44
N ASP A 135 -7.63 10.80 -14.68
CA ASP A 135 -8.27 12.09 -15.00
C ASP A 135 -9.77 12.10 -14.67
N SER A 136 -10.39 10.91 -14.59
CA SER A 136 -11.79 10.73 -14.23
C SER A 136 -12.00 10.50 -12.72
N VAL A 137 -10.91 10.44 -11.93
CA VAL A 137 -11.00 10.40 -10.47
C VAL A 137 -11.36 11.80 -9.99
N MET A 138 -12.54 11.91 -9.36
CA MET A 138 -13.03 13.17 -8.80
C MET A 138 -12.08 13.75 -7.76
N SER A 139 -12.18 15.06 -7.51
CA SER A 139 -11.44 15.68 -6.43
C SER A 139 -11.98 15.26 -5.06
N ILE A 140 -11.12 15.27 -4.04
CA ILE A 140 -11.54 14.98 -2.67
C ILE A 140 -12.62 15.94 -2.18
N ARG A 141 -12.58 17.20 -2.61
CA ARG A 141 -13.62 18.20 -2.29
C ARG A 141 -14.99 17.72 -2.76
N GLU A 142 -15.09 17.21 -3.98
CA GLU A 142 -16.35 16.69 -4.52
C GLU A 142 -16.76 15.38 -3.83
N MET A 143 -15.80 14.50 -3.52
CA MET A 143 -16.08 13.23 -2.82
C MET A 143 -16.70 13.46 -1.43
N THR A 144 -16.32 14.54 -0.73
CA THR A 144 -16.87 14.86 0.60
C THR A 144 -18.28 15.44 0.57
N GLN A 145 -18.82 15.79 -0.60
CA GLN A 145 -20.13 16.44 -0.75
C GLN A 145 -21.30 15.47 -0.91
N GLY A 146 -21.03 14.18 -1.15
CA GLY A 146 -22.05 13.18 -1.41
C GLY A 146 -21.84 11.90 -0.62
N SER A 147 -22.83 11.02 -0.65
CA SER A 147 -22.65 9.66 -0.14
C SER A 147 -21.71 8.86 -1.04
N TYR A 148 -21.03 7.86 -0.47
CA TYR A 148 -20.15 6.97 -1.23
C TYR A 148 -20.80 6.39 -2.50
N LEU A 149 -22.08 5.99 -2.40
CA LEU A 149 -22.80 5.39 -3.54
C LEU A 149 -23.04 6.39 -4.68
N GLU A 150 -23.30 7.65 -4.35
CA GLU A 150 -23.48 8.72 -5.35
C GLU A 150 -22.16 9.06 -6.03
N ILE A 151 -21.09 9.21 -5.25
CA ILE A 151 -19.74 9.48 -5.76
C ILE A 151 -19.28 8.35 -6.68
N LYS A 152 -19.49 7.09 -6.28
CA LYS A 152 -19.20 5.94 -7.14
C LYS A 152 -19.98 6.00 -8.46
N LYS A 153 -21.30 6.23 -8.41
CA LYS A 153 -22.13 6.34 -9.63
C LYS A 153 -21.67 7.47 -10.55
N GLN A 154 -21.24 8.60 -9.99
CA GLN A 154 -20.71 9.72 -10.75
C GLN A 154 -19.38 9.37 -11.42
N MET A 155 -18.46 8.72 -10.71
CA MET A 155 -17.21 8.21 -11.27
C MET A 155 -17.45 7.18 -12.37
N ASP A 156 -18.33 6.20 -12.13
CA ASP A 156 -18.67 5.14 -13.10
C ASP A 156 -19.22 5.72 -14.41
N LYS A 157 -19.93 6.87 -14.34
CA LYS A 157 -20.43 7.60 -15.52
C LYS A 157 -19.32 8.28 -16.32
N LEU A 158 -18.25 8.75 -15.67
CA LEU A 158 -17.11 9.37 -16.33
C LEU A 158 -16.18 8.30 -16.91
N ASP A 159 -15.78 7.33 -16.08
CA ASP A 159 -14.97 6.18 -16.46
C ASP A 159 -15.21 5.02 -15.45
N PRO A 160 -15.66 3.84 -15.90
CA PRO A 160 -15.86 2.67 -15.03
C PRO A 160 -14.61 2.23 -14.25
N LEU A 161 -13.41 2.63 -14.68
CA LEU A 161 -12.15 2.34 -13.97
C LEU A 161 -11.73 3.43 -12.97
N ALA A 162 -12.38 4.58 -12.92
CA ALA A 162 -12.00 5.67 -12.02
C ALA A 162 -12.11 5.25 -10.54
N HIS A 163 -13.26 4.72 -10.14
CA HIS A 163 -13.48 4.27 -8.77
C HIS A 163 -12.59 3.06 -8.40
N PRO A 164 -12.52 1.97 -9.20
CA PRO A 164 -11.58 0.88 -8.94
C PRO A 164 -10.12 1.32 -8.85
N LEU A 165 -9.69 2.28 -9.69
CA LEU A 165 -8.34 2.84 -9.62
C LEU A 165 -8.12 3.61 -8.33
N LEU A 166 -9.07 4.45 -7.90
CA LEU A 166 -8.99 5.17 -6.63
C LEU A 166 -8.88 4.19 -5.45
N GLN A 167 -9.71 3.14 -5.43
CA GLN A 167 -9.62 2.09 -4.42
C GLN A 167 -8.23 1.44 -4.42
N TRP A 168 -7.67 1.15 -5.59
CA TRP A 168 -6.29 0.64 -5.69
C TRP A 168 -5.25 1.64 -5.19
N ILE A 169 -5.37 2.94 -5.49
CA ILE A 169 -4.43 3.97 -5.02
C ILE A 169 -4.38 4.00 -3.49
N ILE A 170 -5.55 3.95 -2.84
CA ILE A 170 -5.69 3.99 -1.38
C ILE A 170 -5.20 2.69 -0.75
N SER A 171 -5.69 1.54 -1.23
CA SER A 171 -5.38 0.22 -0.66
C SER A 171 -3.95 -0.25 -0.93
N SER A 172 -3.34 0.20 -2.03
CA SER A 172 -1.93 -0.08 -2.33
C SER A 172 -0.97 0.73 -1.44
N ASN A 173 -1.44 1.76 -0.73
CA ASN A 173 -0.62 2.46 0.23
C ASN A 173 -0.44 1.61 1.50
N ARG A 174 0.77 1.10 1.66
CA ARG A 174 1.17 0.23 2.78
C ARG A 174 1.74 1.01 3.95
N SER A 175 2.03 2.28 3.73
CA SER A 175 2.58 3.16 4.74
C SER A 175 1.45 3.79 5.54
N HIS A 176 1.67 3.95 6.84
CA HIS A 176 0.79 4.74 7.68
C HIS A 176 1.13 6.22 7.50
N ILE A 177 0.22 6.97 6.89
CA ILE A 177 0.38 8.39 6.60
C ILE A 177 -0.68 9.17 7.38
N VAL A 178 -0.27 10.17 8.14
CA VAL A 178 -1.16 11.03 8.93
C VAL A 178 -0.80 12.49 8.73
N LYS A 179 -1.80 13.34 8.46
CA LYS A 179 -1.60 14.80 8.38
C LYS A 179 -1.28 15.35 9.76
N LEU A 180 -0.23 16.15 9.87
CA LEU A 180 0.18 16.75 11.14
C LEU A 180 -0.67 17.99 11.46
N PRO A 181 -1.38 18.01 12.60
CA PRO A 181 -2.23 19.14 12.96
C PRO A 181 -1.41 20.38 13.30
N LEU A 182 -0.51 20.30 14.31
CA LEU A 182 0.18 21.48 14.88
C LEU A 182 1.67 21.28 15.21
N SER A 183 2.14 20.04 15.40
CA SER A 183 3.55 19.70 15.65
C SER A 183 4.36 19.69 14.34
N ARG A 184 4.35 20.83 13.65
CA ARG A 184 4.94 21.01 12.33
C ARG A 184 6.37 21.54 12.44
N LEU A 185 7.20 21.16 11.48
CA LEU A 185 8.52 21.76 11.29
C LEU A 185 8.30 23.17 10.72
N LYS A 186 8.44 24.20 11.56
CA LYS A 186 8.12 25.60 11.22
C LYS A 186 8.97 26.16 10.07
N PHE A 187 10.17 25.62 9.88
CA PHE A 187 11.07 26.03 8.78
C PHE A 187 10.67 25.41 7.42
N MET A 188 9.79 24.41 7.41
CA MET A 188 9.23 23.89 6.16
C MET A 188 8.02 24.75 5.79
N HIS A 189 8.21 25.69 4.86
CA HIS A 189 7.21 26.67 4.42
C HIS A 189 6.09 26.04 3.58
N THR A 190 5.29 25.17 4.21
CA THR A 190 4.15 24.48 3.59
C THR A 190 2.98 24.39 4.56
N SER A 191 1.77 24.52 4.02
CA SER A 191 0.52 24.30 4.74
C SER A 191 0.23 22.82 5.02
N HIS A 192 0.91 21.90 4.33
CA HIS A 192 0.72 20.45 4.43
C HIS A 192 2.01 19.75 4.88
N GLN A 193 1.95 19.09 6.04
CA GLN A 193 2.99 18.19 6.52
C GLN A 193 2.36 16.88 6.94
N PHE A 194 3.02 15.77 6.62
CA PHE A 194 2.53 14.43 6.89
C PHE A 194 3.60 13.63 7.64
N LEU A 195 3.17 12.87 8.63
CA LEU A 195 3.97 11.82 9.24
C LEU A 195 3.84 10.56 8.38
N LEU A 196 4.97 9.98 8.01
CA LEU A 196 5.07 8.73 7.26
C LEU A 196 5.74 7.67 8.14
N LEU A 197 5.03 6.58 8.41
CA LEU A 197 5.60 5.38 9.03
C LEU A 197 5.46 4.22 8.05
N SER A 198 6.58 3.66 7.60
CA SER A 198 6.63 2.61 6.57
C SER A 198 7.33 1.33 7.01
N SER A 199 7.90 1.30 8.23
CA SER A 199 8.72 0.17 8.69
C SER A 199 7.90 -0.87 9.44
N PRO A 200 7.97 -2.15 9.06
CA PRO A 200 7.29 -3.23 9.78
C PRO A 200 7.85 -3.44 11.18
N PRO A 201 7.06 -4.03 12.11
CA PRO A 201 7.50 -4.26 13.49
C PRO A 201 8.84 -5.02 13.59
N ALA A 202 9.05 -6.04 12.75
CA ALA A 202 10.30 -6.82 12.75
C ALA A 202 11.52 -6.00 12.27
N LYS A 203 11.34 -5.13 11.27
CA LYS A 203 12.40 -4.22 10.77
C LYS A 203 12.72 -3.16 11.83
N GLU A 204 11.68 -2.59 12.45
CA GLU A 204 11.80 -1.64 13.55
C GLU A 204 12.51 -2.26 14.77
N ALA A 205 12.20 -3.51 15.13
CA ALA A 205 12.88 -4.22 16.21
C ALA A 205 14.39 -4.37 15.95
N ARG A 206 14.77 -4.77 14.73
CA ARG A 206 16.19 -4.83 14.31
C ARG A 206 16.85 -3.45 14.37
N PHE A 207 16.17 -2.42 13.87
CA PHE A 207 16.64 -1.04 13.92
C PHE A 207 16.86 -0.57 15.36
N ARG A 208 15.94 -0.85 16.29
CA ARG A 208 16.07 -0.48 17.71
C ARG A 208 17.27 -1.15 18.37
N THR A 209 17.52 -2.42 18.09
CA THR A 209 18.72 -3.13 18.58
C THR A 209 20.00 -2.49 18.05
N ALA A 210 20.07 -2.22 16.74
CA ALA A 210 21.23 -1.56 16.14
C ALA A 210 21.44 -0.13 16.67
N LYS A 211 20.36 0.64 16.85
CA LYS A 211 20.38 1.99 17.40
C LYS A 211 20.95 2.03 18.82
N LYS A 212 20.69 1.03 19.66
CA LYS A 212 21.29 0.94 21.00
C LYS A 212 22.80 0.74 20.96
N LEU A 213 23.31 0.07 19.93
CA LEU A 213 24.74 -0.24 19.78
C LEU A 213 25.51 0.89 19.06
N TYR A 214 24.91 1.49 18.03
CA TYR A 214 25.60 2.39 17.10
C TYR A 214 25.03 3.83 17.08
N GLY A 215 23.93 4.09 17.78
CA GLY A 215 23.21 5.37 17.70
C GLY A 215 22.38 5.53 16.42
N SER A 216 21.79 6.71 16.24
CA SER A 216 21.06 7.07 15.01
C SER A 216 20.98 8.59 14.86
N THR A 217 21.02 9.09 13.63
CA THR A 217 20.87 10.52 13.30
C THR A 217 19.74 10.71 12.29
N PHE A 218 19.06 11.86 12.37
CA PHE A 218 18.06 12.26 11.38
C PHE A 218 18.71 13.07 10.25
N ALA A 219 18.29 12.81 9.01
CA ALA A 219 18.72 13.54 7.83
C ALA A 219 17.51 13.83 6.92
N PHE A 220 17.60 14.91 6.15
CA PHE A 220 16.61 15.21 5.12
C PHE A 220 16.95 14.48 3.82
N HIS A 221 15.90 14.06 3.11
CA HIS A 221 16.02 13.52 1.76
C HIS A 221 15.03 14.26 0.86
N GLY A 222 15.57 15.01 -0.11
CA GLY A 222 14.79 15.63 -1.17
C GLY A 222 14.70 14.71 -2.38
N SER A 223 13.54 14.67 -3.04
CA SER A 223 13.35 13.96 -4.30
C SER A 223 12.31 14.69 -5.15
N HIS A 224 12.44 14.59 -6.47
CA HIS A 224 11.47 15.12 -7.42
C HIS A 224 10.08 14.52 -7.19
N ILE A 225 9.02 15.33 -7.41
CA ILE A 225 7.63 14.98 -7.09
C ILE A 225 7.19 13.65 -7.71
N GLU A 226 7.59 13.39 -8.96
CA GLU A 226 7.23 12.19 -9.70
C GLU A 226 7.82 10.89 -9.11
N ASN A 227 8.86 10.97 -8.26
CA ASN A 227 9.46 9.79 -7.63
C ASN A 227 8.65 9.32 -6.41
N TRP A 228 7.81 10.17 -5.83
CA TRP A 228 7.16 9.90 -4.54
C TRP A 228 6.06 8.86 -4.62
N HIS A 229 5.46 8.61 -5.80
CA HIS A 229 4.59 7.45 -6.01
C HIS A 229 5.26 6.14 -5.59
N SER A 230 6.53 5.99 -5.99
CA SER A 230 7.33 4.81 -5.68
C SER A 230 7.89 4.87 -4.26
N ILE A 231 8.45 6.01 -3.83
CA ILE A 231 9.05 6.14 -2.50
C ILE A 231 8.02 5.88 -1.39
N LEU A 232 6.77 6.33 -1.53
CA LEU A 232 5.73 6.09 -0.53
C LEU A 232 5.36 4.61 -0.38
N ARG A 233 5.54 3.80 -1.45
CA ARG A 233 5.13 2.39 -1.50
C ARG A 233 6.30 1.41 -1.31
N ASN A 234 7.48 1.78 -1.78
CA ASN A 234 8.70 0.96 -1.76
C ASN A 234 9.75 1.50 -0.77
N GLY A 235 9.62 2.72 -0.27
CA GLY A 235 10.69 3.37 0.48
C GLY A 235 11.83 3.84 -0.41
N LEU A 236 12.89 4.35 0.22
CA LEU A 236 14.08 4.84 -0.48
C LEU A 236 14.93 3.67 -0.96
N VAL A 237 15.27 3.66 -2.25
CA VAL A 237 16.15 2.66 -2.85
C VAL A 237 17.59 2.94 -2.44
N ASN A 238 18.27 1.94 -1.87
CA ASN A 238 19.70 2.00 -1.59
C ASN A 238 20.51 1.55 -2.81
N ALA A 239 21.10 2.51 -3.53
CA ALA A 239 21.92 2.25 -4.72
C ALA A 239 23.40 1.98 -4.41
N SER A 240 23.82 1.97 -3.15
CA SER A 240 25.23 1.77 -2.77
C SER A 240 25.70 0.31 -2.83
N TYR A 241 24.81 -0.64 -3.13
CA TYR A 241 25.04 -2.09 -3.03
C TYR A 241 25.51 -2.59 -1.65
N THR A 242 25.42 -1.75 -0.61
CA THR A 242 25.72 -2.14 0.76
C THR A 242 24.67 -3.14 1.24
N LYS A 243 25.11 -4.34 1.67
CA LYS A 243 24.22 -5.33 2.29
C LYS A 243 23.77 -4.82 3.66
N LEU A 244 22.45 -4.64 3.83
CA LEU A 244 21.79 -4.26 5.09
C LEU A 244 21.20 -5.47 5.81
#